data_AF-A0A3G4VQW3-F1
#
_entry.id   AF-A0A3G4VQW3-F1
#
_cell.length_a   1.000
_cell.length_b   1.000
_cell.length_c   1.000
_cell.angle_alpha   90.00
_cell.angle_beta   90.00
_cell.angle_gamma   90.00
#
_symmetry.space_group_name_H-M   'P 1'
#
loop_
_entity.id
_entity.type
_entity.pdbx_description
1 polymer ?
#
loop_
_entity_poly.entity_id
_entity_poly.type
_entity_poly.pdbx_seq_one_letter_code
_entity_poly.pdbx_strand_id
1 'polypeptide(L)'
;MFREPQIDAWYVAGGGRVLPLDEDAGRAVGGGVSLAAYRERVVRAYGDKLPGSAYAKSGKAGGYSAEAGSAGAGGAVPLSAGPGPAVPLAAGAGVLAGVLVVGAGAVARARRSG
;
A
#
# COMPACT_ATOMS: atom_id res chain seq x y z
N MET A 1 17.40 -12.78 10.11
CA MET A 1 17.71 -11.63 9.23
C MET A 1 16.50 -10.72 9.15
N PHE A 2 16.70 -9.43 8.92
CA PHE A 2 15.62 -8.45 8.75
C PHE A 2 16.08 -7.29 7.85
N ARG A 3 15.15 -6.49 7.32
CA ARG A 3 15.42 -5.31 6.49
C ARG A 3 14.90 -4.05 7.19
N GLU A 4 15.60 -2.94 7.05
CA GLU A 4 15.14 -1.58 7.37
C GLU A 4 14.76 -0.89 6.05
N PRO A 5 13.48 -0.93 5.64
CA PRO A 5 13.08 -0.53 4.28
C PRO A 5 13.34 0.95 3.97
N GLN A 6 13.40 1.81 4.99
CA GLN A 6 13.60 3.25 4.85
C GLN A 6 14.96 3.62 4.22
N ILE A 7 15.95 2.75 4.40
CA ILE A 7 17.33 2.95 3.89
C ILE A 7 17.81 1.75 3.09
N ASP A 8 16.90 0.86 2.70
CA ASP A 8 17.19 -0.40 2.01
C ASP A 8 18.28 -1.28 2.65
N ALA A 9 18.42 -1.23 3.98
CA ALA A 9 19.50 -1.93 4.67
C ALA A 9 19.08 -3.32 5.14
N TRP A 10 19.95 -4.32 4.97
CA TRP A 10 19.74 -5.70 5.43
C TRP A 10 20.66 -6.07 6.58
N TYR A 11 20.11 -6.72 7.61
CA TYR A 11 20.81 -7.04 8.85
C TYR A 11 20.57 -8.49 9.31
N VAL A 12 21.51 -9.00 10.12
CA VAL A 12 21.30 -10.15 10.98
C VAL A 12 21.41 -9.71 12.45
N ALA A 13 20.47 -10.15 13.28
CA ALA A 13 20.51 -9.95 14.72
C ALA A 13 20.73 -11.29 15.44
N GLY A 14 21.61 -11.28 16.43
CA GLY A 14 21.95 -12.45 17.24
C GLY A 14 23.01 -12.10 18.28
N GLY A 15 23.02 -12.80 19.42
CA GLY A 15 24.00 -12.58 20.49
C GLY A 15 24.03 -11.14 21.03
N GLY A 16 22.88 -10.44 21.01
CA GLY A 16 22.80 -9.04 21.44
C GLY A 16 23.42 -8.03 20.48
N ARG A 17 23.79 -8.44 19.27
CA ARG A 17 24.35 -7.57 18.22
C ARG A 17 23.45 -7.53 16.99
N VAL A 18 23.65 -6.48 16.21
CA VAL A 18 23.09 -6.30 14.87
C VAL A 18 24.26 -6.09 13.92
N LEU A 19 24.42 -6.99 12.96
CA LEU A 19 25.51 -6.97 11.98
C LEU A 19 24.96 -6.63 10.59
N PRO A 20 25.71 -5.87 9.78
CA PRO A 20 25.32 -5.56 8.41
C PRO A 20 25.41 -6.79 7.52
N LEU A 21 24.51 -6.89 6.53
CA LEU A 21 24.56 -7.90 5.47
C LEU A 21 24.81 -7.29 4.09
N ASP A 22 24.65 -5.97 3.96
CA ASP A 22 24.84 -5.21 2.73
C ASP A 22 25.54 -3.86 3.00
N GLU A 23 25.80 -3.14 1.92
CA GLU A 23 26.48 -1.84 1.98
C GLU A 23 25.66 -0.76 2.69
N ASP A 24 24.33 -0.76 2.55
CA ASP A 24 23.45 0.19 3.23
C ASP A 24 23.43 -0.02 4.74
N ALA A 25 23.38 -1.27 5.20
CA ALA A 25 23.58 -1.58 6.60
C ALA A 25 24.97 -1.19 7.08
N GLY A 26 26.01 -1.43 6.26
CA GLY A 26 27.39 -1.03 6.58
C GLY A 26 27.52 0.49 6.77
N ARG A 27 26.87 1.29 5.91
CA ARG A 27 26.78 2.75 6.06
C ARG A 27 26.04 3.15 7.35
N ALA A 28 25.04 2.38 7.75
CA ALA A 28 24.20 2.68 8.91
C ALA A 28 24.83 2.32 10.27
N VAL A 29 25.56 1.20 10.36
CA VAL A 29 26.04 0.63 11.64
C VAL A 29 27.54 0.27 11.64
N GLY A 30 28.29 0.56 10.58
CA GLY A 30 29.70 0.16 10.45
C GLY A 30 29.84 -1.36 10.47
N GLY A 31 30.81 -1.89 11.21
CA GLY A 31 31.00 -3.34 11.40
C GLY A 31 29.95 -4.03 12.29
N GLY A 32 28.91 -3.31 12.72
CA GLY A 32 27.83 -3.80 13.55
C GLY A 32 27.86 -3.27 14.99
N VAL A 33 26.67 -3.14 15.56
CA VAL A 33 26.42 -2.48 16.85
C VAL A 33 25.73 -3.43 17.84
N SER A 34 25.61 -3.02 19.10
CA SER A 34 24.72 -3.70 20.04
C SER A 34 23.25 -3.50 19.65
N LEU A 35 22.38 -4.43 20.06
CA LEU A 35 20.94 -4.32 19.84
C LEU A 35 20.35 -3.05 20.48
N ALA A 36 20.88 -2.65 21.64
CA ALA A 36 20.48 -1.42 22.32
C ALA A 36 20.83 -0.18 21.49
N ALA A 37 22.07 -0.09 21.00
CA ALA A 37 22.49 1.03 20.14
C ALA A 37 21.70 1.06 18.82
N TYR A 38 21.39 -0.10 18.24
CA TYR A 38 20.52 -0.16 17.06
C TYR A 38 19.12 0.38 17.37
N ARG A 39 18.51 -0.01 18.51
CA ARG A 39 17.20 0.50 18.94
C ARG A 39 17.21 2.01 19.14
N GLU A 40 18.22 2.56 19.79
CA GLU A 40 18.36 4.00 20.00
C GLU A 40 18.49 4.75 18.67
N ARG A 41 19.25 4.23 17.71
CA ARG A 41 19.34 4.79 16.35
C ARG A 41 17.97 4.83 15.68
N VAL A 42 17.23 3.71 15.72
CA VAL A 42 15.90 3.58 15.12
C VAL A 42 14.90 4.53 15.77
N VAL A 43 14.90 4.64 17.10
CA VAL A 43 14.03 5.58 17.82
C VAL A 43 14.38 7.03 17.47
N ARG A 44 15.66 7.37 17.34
CA ARG A 44 16.07 8.71 16.91
C ARG A 44 15.68 9.01 15.46
N ALA A 45 15.77 8.03 14.57
CA ALA A 45 15.46 8.21 13.15
C ALA A 45 13.95 8.23 12.86
N TYR A 46 13.18 7.39 13.55
CA TYR A 46 11.78 7.12 13.22
C TYR A 46 10.84 7.15 14.43
N GLY A 47 11.28 7.63 15.59
CA GLY A 47 10.49 7.66 16.82
C GLY A 47 9.18 8.44 16.66
N ASP A 48 9.17 9.44 15.78
CA ASP A 48 7.98 10.19 15.40
C ASP A 48 6.97 9.37 14.58
N LYS A 49 7.34 8.18 14.09
CA LYS A 49 6.49 7.23 13.35
C LYS A 49 6.11 6.00 14.17
N LEU A 50 6.63 5.87 15.39
CA LEU A 50 6.32 4.74 16.27
C LEU A 50 4.95 4.91 16.96
N PRO A 51 4.38 3.81 17.51
CA PRO A 51 3.17 3.90 18.32
C PRO A 51 3.27 4.95 19.44
N GLY A 52 2.21 5.73 19.64
CA GLY A 52 2.16 6.81 20.64
C GLY A 52 2.72 8.16 20.17
N SER A 53 3.39 8.21 19.01
CA SER A 53 3.83 9.45 18.38
C SER A 53 2.68 10.34 17.89
N ALA A 54 2.97 11.61 17.57
CA ALA A 54 2.01 12.50 16.93
C ALA A 54 1.53 11.96 15.56
N TYR A 55 2.43 11.34 14.79
CA TYR A 55 2.09 10.71 13.52
C TYR A 55 1.03 9.62 13.70
N ALA A 56 1.21 8.75 14.71
CA ALA A 56 0.23 7.71 15.03
C ALA A 56 -1.11 8.32 15.50
N LYS A 57 -1.08 9.31 16.38
CA LYS A 57 -2.29 10.01 16.89
C LYS A 57 -3.07 10.73 15.78
N SER A 58 -2.40 11.17 14.72
CA SER A 58 -3.03 11.83 13.57
C SER A 58 -3.67 10.86 12.55
N GLY A 59 -3.72 9.56 12.83
CA GLY A 59 -4.30 8.55 11.93
C GLY A 59 -3.42 8.20 10.71
N LYS A 60 -2.24 8.83 10.56
CA LYS A 60 -1.34 8.65 9.41
C LYS A 60 -0.57 7.33 9.44
N ALA A 61 -0.56 6.62 10.57
CA ALA A 61 0.13 5.34 10.75
C ALA A 61 -0.58 4.12 10.10
N GLY A 62 -1.57 4.34 9.23
CA GLY A 62 -2.23 3.26 8.48
C GLY A 62 -3.47 2.69 9.16
N GLY A 63 -4.11 3.43 10.07
CA GLY A 63 -5.47 3.12 10.49
C GLY A 63 -6.43 3.68 9.46
N TYR A 64 -7.15 2.82 8.73
CA TYR A 64 -8.30 3.24 7.92
C TYR A 64 -9.25 4.03 8.83
N SER A 65 -9.18 5.35 8.77
CA SER A 65 -10.14 6.19 9.46
C SER A 65 -11.43 6.05 8.67
N ALA A 66 -12.36 5.26 9.19
CA ALA A 66 -13.76 5.42 8.84
C ALA A 66 -14.23 6.73 9.47
N GLU A 67 -13.74 7.87 8.98
CA GLU A 67 -14.59 9.04 8.95
C GLU A 67 -15.57 8.78 7.79
N ALA A 68 -16.49 7.83 8.06
CA ALA A 68 -17.73 7.75 7.33
C ALA A 68 -18.31 9.15 7.38
N GLY A 69 -18.46 9.73 6.19
CA GLY A 69 -18.69 11.14 5.94
C GLY A 69 -19.27 11.90 7.14
N SER A 70 -18.54 12.90 7.61
CA SER A 70 -19.20 14.12 8.07
C SER A 70 -20.11 14.54 6.94
N ALA A 71 -21.38 14.15 7.08
CA ALA A 71 -22.48 14.51 6.23
C ALA A 71 -22.51 16.04 6.21
N GLY A 72 -21.89 16.62 5.18
CA GLY A 72 -22.24 17.94 4.70
C GLY A 72 -23.69 17.86 4.25
N ALA A 73 -24.59 18.12 5.19
CA ALA A 73 -25.99 18.40 4.93
C ALA A 73 -26.08 19.51 3.88
N GLY A 74 -26.40 19.14 2.65
CA GLY A 74 -26.42 20.07 1.53
C GLY A 74 -26.85 19.39 0.24
N GLY A 75 -28.11 18.95 0.20
CA GLY A 75 -28.74 18.52 -1.05
C GLY A 75 -29.54 17.22 -0.94
N ALA A 76 -30.51 17.15 -0.03
CA ALA A 76 -31.58 16.18 -0.16
C ALA A 76 -32.38 16.53 -1.43
N VAL A 77 -32.13 15.83 -2.53
CA VAL A 77 -33.04 15.85 -3.68
C VAL A 77 -34.25 14.98 -3.33
N PRO A 78 -35.48 15.52 -3.26
CA PRO A 78 -36.63 14.72 -2.93
C PRO A 78 -36.96 13.80 -4.10
N LEU A 79 -36.83 12.49 -3.90
CA LEU A 79 -37.30 11.49 -4.85
C LEU A 79 -38.82 11.38 -4.71
N SER A 80 -39.55 12.26 -5.40
CA SER A 80 -41.00 12.09 -5.60
C SER A 80 -41.24 10.85 -6.46
N ALA A 81 -41.61 9.75 -5.80
CA ALA A 81 -42.15 8.57 -6.44
C ALA A 81 -43.58 8.86 -6.94
N GLY A 82 -43.73 9.16 -8.23
CA GLY A 82 -45.01 9.23 -8.93
C GLY A 82 -45.17 8.03 -9.88
N PRO A 83 -46.36 7.40 -9.98
CA PRO A 83 -46.54 6.16 -10.73
C PRO A 83 -46.89 6.44 -12.20
N GLY A 84 -46.15 5.83 -13.13
CA GLY A 84 -46.64 5.56 -14.48
C GLY A 84 -45.70 5.95 -15.64
N PRO A 85 -45.69 5.19 -16.75
CA PRO A 85 -44.54 5.07 -17.63
C PRO A 85 -44.64 5.95 -18.89
N ALA A 86 -43.53 6.56 -19.30
CA ALA A 86 -43.33 7.04 -20.67
C ALA A 86 -41.84 7.11 -21.03
N VAL A 87 -41.39 6.13 -21.81
CA VAL A 87 -40.22 6.19 -22.71
C VAL A 87 -40.78 6.57 -24.10
N PRO A 88 -40.07 7.19 -25.08
CA PRO A 88 -38.64 7.55 -25.20
C PRO A 88 -38.43 9.04 -25.67
N LEU A 89 -37.27 9.65 -25.94
CA LEU A 89 -36.23 9.31 -26.94
C LEU A 89 -35.04 10.31 -26.85
N ALA A 90 -33.82 9.75 -27.00
CA ALA A 90 -32.57 10.29 -27.56
C ALA A 90 -31.94 11.61 -27.04
N ALA A 91 -30.77 11.53 -26.40
CA ALA A 91 -29.45 11.54 -27.07
C ALA A 91 -28.33 11.58 -26.02
N GLY A 92 -27.44 10.59 -26.02
CA GLY A 92 -26.31 10.50 -25.09
C GLY A 92 -25.74 9.09 -25.07
N ALA A 93 -25.10 8.72 -26.17
CA ALA A 93 -24.53 7.40 -26.42
C ALA A 93 -23.40 7.05 -25.43
N GLY A 94 -23.40 5.81 -24.95
CA GLY A 94 -22.32 5.24 -24.16
C GLY A 94 -22.72 3.98 -23.40
N VAL A 95 -23.36 3.03 -24.09
CA VAL A 95 -23.77 1.73 -23.51
C VAL A 95 -22.56 0.81 -23.33
N LEU A 96 -22.50 0.26 -22.13
CA LEU A 96 -21.71 -0.87 -21.66
C LEU A 96 -21.65 -2.01 -22.70
N ALA A 97 -20.44 -2.41 -23.09
CA ALA A 97 -20.24 -3.64 -23.84
C ALA A 97 -18.94 -4.34 -23.44
N GLY A 98 -19.09 -5.54 -22.87
CA GLY A 98 -18.28 -6.70 -23.25
C GLY A 98 -16.88 -6.81 -22.64
N VAL A 99 -16.76 -7.68 -21.64
CA VAL A 99 -15.52 -8.44 -21.42
C VAL A 99 -15.19 -9.20 -22.71
N LEU A 100 -14.07 -8.88 -23.34
CA LEU A 100 -13.41 -9.72 -24.32
C LEU A 100 -11.94 -9.89 -23.92
N VAL A 101 -11.69 -10.98 -23.23
CA VAL A 101 -10.36 -11.59 -23.10
C VAL A 101 -9.94 -12.02 -24.50
N VAL A 102 -8.94 -11.35 -25.08
CA VAL A 102 -8.25 -11.85 -26.28
C VAL A 102 -6.86 -12.29 -25.85
N GLY A 103 -6.74 -13.58 -25.56
CA GLY A 103 -5.46 -14.26 -25.44
C GLY A 103 -4.82 -14.38 -26.81
N ALA A 104 -3.70 -13.68 -27.03
CA ALA A 104 -2.84 -13.91 -28.18
C ALA A 104 -1.84 -15.03 -27.84
N GLY A 105 -2.28 -16.27 -28.02
CA GLY A 105 -1.43 -17.45 -28.00
C GLY A 105 -1.17 -17.94 -29.42
N ALA A 106 0.06 -17.78 -29.92
CA ALA A 106 0.59 -18.57 -31.03
C ALA A 106 2.11 -18.36 -31.20
N VAL A 107 2.93 -19.25 -30.62
CA VAL A 107 4.17 -19.68 -31.27
C VAL A 107 4.28 -21.19 -31.10
N ALA A 108 3.95 -21.89 -32.19
CA ALA A 108 4.24 -23.30 -32.36
C ALA A 108 5.77 -23.46 -32.56
N ARG A 109 6.42 -24.29 -31.75
CA ARG A 109 7.71 -24.89 -32.13
C ARG A 109 7.60 -26.41 -32.06
N ALA A 110 7.75 -26.97 -33.25
CA ALA A 110 7.60 -28.37 -33.59
C ALA A 110 8.44 -29.31 -32.72
N ARG A 111 7.78 -30.38 -32.26
CA ARG A 111 8.44 -31.59 -31.80
C ARG A 111 8.96 -32.36 -33.01
N ARG A 112 10.21 -32.80 -32.95
CA ARG A 112 10.66 -34.03 -33.60
C ARG A 112 11.21 -34.92 -32.50
N SER A 113 10.53 -36.05 -32.30
CA SER A 113 10.91 -37.17 -31.44
C SER A 113 11.81 -38.11 -32.24
N GLY A 114 12.71 -38.82 -31.55
CA GLY A 114 13.51 -39.91 -32.10
C GLY A 114 14.97 -39.75 -31.76
#